data_AF-A0AAE3UG46-F1
#
_entry.id   AF-A0AAE3UG46-F1
#
_cell.length_a   1.000
_cell.length_b   1.000
_cell.length_c   1.000
_cell.angle_alpha   90.00
_cell.angle_beta   90.00
_cell.angle_gamma   90.00
#
_symmetry.space_group_name_H-M   'P 1'
#
loop_
_entity.id
_entity.type
_entity.pdbx_description
1 polymer ?
#
loop_
_entity_poly.entity_id
_entity_poly.type
_entity_poly.pdbx_seq_one_letter_code
_entity_poly.pdbx_strand_id
1 'polypeptide(L)'
;MNFSPEIKTFISEYVKHIRQKDAAIFAGAGLSRIKGFVTWAQLLDDIATELGLDISKESDFISIAQYHVNKNQNIDKIRRKIMEEFSDISSPSEVHQTLAKLPIETYWTTNYDTLIEDALKQLHRKPDVKHEVKQLPHTVPNRKAVVYKMHGDVHHPADAIITKDHFEKYSLTHQSFATALNGDLLSKTFLFIGFSFTDPNLANVLARLSFRFGESSRQHYCFIRRIKRSEFKNKADYEYANRKQELMVQDLKRYKIQALLIEEYEDILSILKEIERQFQKKTIFISGSAVEYGSMDTNQAQEFIHKLSSELIRENLTIVNGFGWGVGSAIINGALERIFENQDKYSEEQLILRPFPQFKTGTKLLTEMWDEYRHQMISMAGIALFLFGNKSKDGQTINADGVMKEFDVAISKGLLPIPVGATGYMSKEIWRKVDQNFDVYYKDTALIRNKAKFMELNDNLCLPEVLIKRVVDIIKLVNK
;
A
#
# COMPACT_ATOMS: atom_id res chain seq x y z
N MET A 1 5.72 8.27 -15.06
CA MET A 1 6.46 7.14 -15.64
C MET A 1 5.51 6.36 -16.52
N ASN A 2 5.97 5.85 -17.67
CA ASN A 2 5.16 5.00 -18.53
C ASN A 2 5.39 3.53 -18.12
N PHE A 3 4.52 3.01 -17.27
CA PHE A 3 4.49 1.58 -16.95
C PHE A 3 4.07 0.76 -18.18
N SER A 4 4.57 -0.48 -18.28
CA SER A 4 4.11 -1.41 -19.32
C SER A 4 2.61 -1.73 -19.14
N PRO A 5 1.89 -2.15 -20.19
CA PRO A 5 0.49 -2.57 -20.08
C PRO A 5 0.27 -3.62 -18.98
N GLU A 6 1.17 -4.59 -18.87
CA GLU A 6 1.11 -5.66 -17.86
C GLU A 6 1.21 -5.12 -16.44
N ILE A 7 2.13 -4.18 -16.20
CA ILE A 7 2.30 -3.54 -14.89
C ILE A 7 1.05 -2.69 -14.56
N LYS A 8 0.49 -1.96 -15.53
CA LYS A 8 -0.74 -1.18 -15.31
C LYS A 8 -1.92 -2.07 -14.92
N THR A 9 -2.10 -3.19 -15.61
CA THR A 9 -3.13 -4.19 -15.26
C THR A 9 -2.88 -4.74 -13.86
N PHE A 10 -1.66 -5.14 -13.54
CA PHE A 10 -1.30 -5.60 -12.19
C PHE A 10 -1.65 -4.57 -11.11
N ILE A 11 -1.27 -3.30 -11.29
CA ILE A 11 -1.57 -2.23 -10.32
C ILE A 11 -3.07 -2.17 -10.05
N SER A 12 -3.89 -2.10 -11.10
CA SER A 12 -5.35 -2.03 -10.99
C SER A 12 -5.93 -3.25 -10.27
N GLU A 13 -5.48 -4.47 -10.60
CA GLU A 13 -5.97 -5.68 -9.95
C GLU A 13 -5.50 -5.80 -8.50
N TYR A 14 -4.23 -5.47 -8.22
CA TYR A 14 -3.69 -5.58 -6.87
C TYR A 14 -4.30 -4.56 -5.90
N VAL A 15 -4.67 -3.36 -6.39
CA VAL A 15 -5.46 -2.39 -5.62
C VAL A 15 -6.82 -2.96 -5.20
N LYS A 16 -7.48 -3.75 -6.06
CA LYS A 16 -8.74 -4.42 -5.69
C LYS A 16 -8.51 -5.41 -4.54
N HIS A 17 -7.46 -6.21 -4.62
CA HIS A 17 -7.10 -7.16 -3.56
C HIS A 17 -6.78 -6.47 -2.22
N ILE A 18 -6.07 -5.34 -2.27
CA ILE A 18 -5.80 -4.54 -1.07
C ILE A 18 -7.11 -4.05 -0.45
N ARG A 19 -8.07 -3.56 -1.26
CA ARG A 19 -9.38 -3.10 -0.74
C ARG A 19 -10.24 -4.24 -0.19
N GLN A 20 -10.13 -5.44 -0.76
CA GLN A 20 -10.83 -6.64 -0.30
C GLN A 20 -10.15 -7.30 0.92
N LYS A 21 -9.03 -6.74 1.41
CA LYS A 21 -8.23 -7.28 2.52
C LYS A 21 -7.70 -8.70 2.26
N ASP A 22 -7.55 -9.07 0.99
CA ASP A 22 -7.02 -10.36 0.55
C ASP A 22 -5.66 -10.23 -0.16
N ALA A 23 -4.97 -9.09 -0.05
CA ALA A 23 -3.58 -8.94 -0.48
C ALA A 23 -2.59 -9.39 0.59
N ALA A 24 -1.47 -9.99 0.17
CA ALA A 24 -0.33 -10.34 1.02
C ALA A 24 1.01 -10.02 0.32
N ILE A 25 2.05 -9.78 1.12
CA ILE A 25 3.42 -9.58 0.64
C ILE A 25 4.29 -10.77 1.03
N PHE A 26 5.14 -11.22 0.10
CA PHE A 26 6.27 -12.07 0.43
C PHE A 26 7.57 -11.31 0.10
N ALA A 27 8.35 -11.00 1.13
CA ALA A 27 9.62 -10.30 0.98
C ALA A 27 10.79 -11.29 1.04
N GLY A 28 11.71 -11.19 0.08
CA GLY A 28 13.01 -11.86 0.11
C GLY A 28 14.15 -10.90 0.40
N ALA A 29 15.38 -11.43 0.46
CA ALA A 29 16.58 -10.68 0.84
C ALA A 29 16.87 -9.50 -0.10
N GLY A 30 16.42 -9.57 -1.36
CA GLY A 30 16.57 -8.48 -2.32
C GLY A 30 15.82 -7.20 -1.91
N LEU A 31 14.79 -7.28 -1.07
CA LEU A 31 14.07 -6.11 -0.55
C LEU A 31 14.94 -5.30 0.43
N SER A 32 15.73 -6.00 1.25
CA SER A 32 16.58 -5.42 2.28
C SER A 32 17.92 -4.92 1.72
N ARG A 33 18.34 -5.39 0.54
CA ARG A 33 19.62 -5.02 -0.10
C ARG A 33 19.81 -3.52 -0.31
N ILE A 34 18.73 -2.78 -0.60
CA ILE A 34 18.77 -1.31 -0.78
C ILE A 34 19.27 -0.60 0.49
N LYS A 35 19.16 -1.24 1.66
CA LYS A 35 19.63 -0.72 2.95
C LYS A 35 20.98 -1.25 3.38
N GLY A 36 21.71 -1.90 2.47
CA GLY A 36 23.05 -2.41 2.74
C GLY A 36 23.07 -3.82 3.30
N PHE A 37 21.92 -4.45 3.54
CA PHE A 37 21.88 -5.84 3.97
C PHE A 37 22.43 -6.79 2.91
N VAL A 38 23.20 -7.76 3.38
CA VAL A 38 23.89 -8.74 2.55
C VAL A 38 22.94 -9.78 1.98
N THR A 39 23.21 -10.20 0.75
CA THR A 39 22.61 -11.41 0.18
C THR A 39 23.20 -12.67 0.83
N TRP A 40 22.58 -13.83 0.62
CA TRP A 40 23.11 -15.12 1.07
C TRP A 40 24.56 -15.38 0.62
N ALA A 41 24.88 -15.03 -0.64
CA ALA A 41 26.24 -15.14 -1.15
C ALA A 41 27.21 -14.28 -0.34
N GLN A 42 26.86 -13.00 -0.13
CA GLN A 42 27.70 -12.07 0.63
C GLN A 42 27.83 -12.47 2.11
N LEU A 43 26.76 -12.96 2.73
CA LEU A 43 26.77 -13.46 4.11
C LEU A 43 27.79 -14.60 4.28
N LEU A 44 27.86 -15.52 3.31
CA LEU A 44 28.70 -16.72 3.37
C LEU A 44 30.07 -16.55 2.71
N ASP A 45 30.44 -15.38 2.21
CA ASP A 45 31.68 -15.18 1.44
C ASP A 45 32.95 -15.55 2.21
N ASP A 46 33.14 -14.98 3.41
CA ASP A 46 34.27 -15.35 4.29
C ASP A 46 34.25 -16.82 4.68
N ILE A 47 33.05 -17.40 4.87
CA ILE A 47 32.88 -18.80 5.23
C ILE A 47 33.29 -19.70 4.08
N ALA A 48 32.92 -19.37 2.84
CA ALA A 48 33.35 -20.07 1.65
C ALA A 48 34.88 -19.97 1.47
N THR A 49 35.45 -18.78 1.68
CA THR A 49 36.90 -18.55 1.59
C THR A 49 37.68 -19.44 2.57
N GLU A 50 37.20 -19.61 3.80
CA GLU A 50 37.81 -20.51 4.80
C GLU A 50 37.68 -22.01 4.46
N LEU A 51 36.67 -22.34 3.67
CA LEU A 51 36.51 -23.68 3.09
C LEU A 51 37.39 -23.88 1.85
N GLY A 52 38.06 -22.84 1.35
CA GLY A 52 38.81 -22.88 0.10
C GLY A 52 37.91 -22.85 -1.14
N LEU A 53 36.69 -22.33 -0.99
CA LEU A 53 35.69 -22.21 -2.05
C LEU A 53 35.57 -20.75 -2.50
N ASP A 54 35.24 -20.56 -3.77
CA ASP A 54 34.97 -19.25 -4.37
C ASP A 54 33.46 -19.05 -4.48
N ILE A 55 32.90 -18.18 -3.65
CA ILE A 55 31.44 -17.96 -3.55
C ILE A 55 30.81 -17.59 -4.90
N SER A 56 31.59 -16.96 -5.80
CA SER A 56 31.10 -16.51 -7.10
C SER A 56 30.81 -17.67 -8.06
N LYS A 57 31.36 -18.85 -7.78
CA LYS A 57 31.17 -20.09 -8.55
C LYS A 57 30.08 -20.99 -7.97
N GLU A 58 29.62 -20.69 -6.76
CA GLU A 58 28.67 -21.51 -6.04
C GLU A 58 27.23 -21.04 -6.23
N SER A 59 26.31 -22.00 -6.31
CA SER A 59 24.85 -21.73 -6.36
C SER A 59 24.08 -22.30 -5.18
N ASP A 60 24.66 -23.29 -4.47
CA ASP A 60 24.03 -23.94 -3.31
C ASP A 60 24.64 -23.41 -2.00
N PHE A 61 24.21 -22.21 -1.63
CA PHE A 61 24.64 -21.55 -0.39
C PHE A 61 24.25 -22.33 0.88
N ILE A 62 23.17 -23.12 0.82
CA ILE A 62 22.70 -23.95 1.93
C ILE A 62 23.73 -25.05 2.24
N SER A 63 24.29 -25.67 1.19
CA SER A 63 25.36 -26.67 1.34
C SER A 63 26.65 -26.05 1.87
N ILE A 64 27.03 -24.84 1.45
CA ILE A 64 28.22 -24.14 2.01
C ILE A 64 28.09 -23.96 3.52
N ALA A 65 26.93 -23.49 3.99
CA ALA A 65 26.68 -23.34 5.41
C ALA A 65 26.82 -24.68 6.17
N GLN A 66 26.33 -25.79 5.59
CA GLN A 66 26.50 -27.12 6.17
C GLN A 66 27.97 -27.58 6.16
N TYR A 67 28.73 -27.33 5.10
CA TYR A 67 30.15 -27.71 5.03
C TYR A 67 30.96 -27.02 6.12
N HIS A 68 30.67 -25.75 6.42
CA HIS A 68 31.28 -25.04 7.53
C HIS A 68 31.03 -25.73 8.87
N VAL A 69 29.76 -26.07 9.15
CA VAL A 69 29.38 -26.76 10.38
C VAL A 69 30.03 -28.13 10.46
N ASN A 70 30.08 -28.89 9.37
CA ASN A 70 30.71 -30.22 9.35
C ASN A 70 32.23 -30.15 9.58
N LYS A 71 32.92 -29.18 8.95
CA LYS A 71 34.38 -29.04 9.05
C LYS A 71 34.82 -28.53 10.42
N ASN A 72 34.09 -27.56 10.98
CA ASN A 72 34.49 -26.87 12.20
C ASN A 72 33.73 -27.35 13.45
N GLN A 73 32.75 -28.23 13.29
CA GLN A 73 31.82 -28.70 14.34
C GLN A 73 31.16 -27.56 15.12
N ASN A 74 30.97 -26.41 14.47
CA ASN A 74 30.45 -25.20 15.10
C ASN A 74 29.63 -24.36 14.11
N ILE A 75 28.44 -23.94 14.54
CA ILE A 75 27.53 -23.05 13.80
C ILE A 75 27.61 -21.59 14.29
N ASP A 76 28.21 -21.34 15.44
CA ASP A 76 28.19 -20.05 16.13
C ASP A 76 28.82 -18.94 15.31
N LYS A 77 29.78 -19.25 14.43
CA LYS A 77 30.33 -18.26 13.52
C LYS A 77 29.29 -17.74 12.54
N ILE A 78 28.50 -18.64 11.94
CA ILE A 78 27.41 -18.28 11.02
C ILE A 78 26.37 -17.44 11.78
N ARG A 79 25.99 -17.89 12.99
CA ARG A 79 25.02 -17.17 13.85
C ARG A 79 25.50 -15.78 14.20
N ARG A 80 26.77 -15.64 14.59
CA ARG A 80 27.39 -14.34 14.89
C ARG A 80 27.38 -13.44 13.67
N LYS A 81 27.69 -13.98 12.49
CA LYS A 81 27.64 -13.20 11.26
C LYS A 81 26.22 -12.74 10.90
N ILE A 82 25.20 -13.58 11.13
CA ILE A 82 23.80 -13.13 11.04
C ILE A 82 23.55 -11.95 11.99
N MET A 83 24.00 -12.04 13.24
CA MET A 83 23.84 -10.92 14.17
C MET A 83 24.58 -9.67 13.68
N GLU A 84 25.85 -9.78 13.33
CA GLU A 84 26.69 -8.65 12.92
C GLU A 84 26.12 -7.94 11.69
N GLU A 85 25.69 -8.69 10.67
CA GLU A 85 25.19 -8.14 9.41
C GLU A 85 23.75 -7.65 9.48
N PHE A 86 22.92 -8.25 10.33
CA PHE A 86 21.48 -7.94 10.37
C PHE A 86 21.02 -7.14 11.59
N SER A 87 21.87 -6.96 12.62
CA SER A 87 21.50 -6.23 13.85
C SER A 87 21.64 -4.72 13.71
N ASP A 88 22.34 -4.24 12.67
CA ASP A 88 22.49 -2.81 12.43
C ASP A 88 21.11 -2.18 12.18
N ILE A 89 20.80 -1.16 12.99
CA ILE A 89 19.53 -0.42 13.01
C ILE A 89 19.48 0.47 11.76
N SER A 90 19.34 -0.15 10.59
CA SER A 90 19.08 0.58 9.37
C SER A 90 17.62 1.00 9.35
N SER A 91 17.39 2.28 9.04
CA SER A 91 16.03 2.78 8.85
C SER A 91 15.36 2.03 7.69
N PRO A 92 14.07 1.65 7.79
CA PRO A 92 13.32 1.07 6.67
C PRO A 92 13.43 1.93 5.40
N SER A 93 13.47 1.29 4.24
CA SER A 93 13.51 2.00 2.95
C SER A 93 12.15 2.62 2.62
N GLU A 94 12.12 3.54 1.65
CA GLU A 94 10.86 4.09 1.15
C GLU A 94 9.91 2.97 0.67
N VAL A 95 10.45 1.87 0.13
CA VAL A 95 9.65 0.69 -0.26
C VAL A 95 8.95 0.09 0.95
N HIS A 96 9.65 -0.13 2.06
CA HIS A 96 9.04 -0.65 3.30
C HIS A 96 7.97 0.32 3.84
N GLN A 97 8.27 1.62 3.83
CA GLN A 97 7.34 2.64 4.29
C GLN A 97 6.07 2.68 3.42
N THR A 98 6.20 2.66 2.10
CA THR A 98 5.05 2.63 1.18
C THR A 98 4.21 1.36 1.36
N LEU A 99 4.84 0.19 1.52
CA LEU A 99 4.12 -1.05 1.84
C LEU A 99 3.38 -0.97 3.18
N ALA A 100 3.99 -0.35 4.20
CA ALA A 100 3.41 -0.21 5.52
C ALA A 100 2.26 0.82 5.56
N LYS A 101 2.17 1.76 4.60
CA LYS A 101 1.02 2.67 4.46
C LYS A 101 -0.22 1.99 3.90
N LEU A 102 -0.05 0.97 3.07
CA LEU A 102 -1.15 0.19 2.52
C LEU A 102 -1.78 -0.68 3.61
N PRO A 103 -3.10 -0.91 3.61
CA PRO A 103 -3.79 -1.74 4.60
C PRO A 103 -3.57 -3.25 4.34
N ILE A 104 -2.34 -3.66 4.11
CA ILE A 104 -1.94 -5.06 3.98
C ILE A 104 -1.72 -5.61 5.39
N GLU A 105 -2.38 -6.73 5.71
CA GLU A 105 -2.38 -7.31 7.05
C GLU A 105 -1.47 -8.55 7.17
N THR A 106 -0.96 -9.06 6.05
CA THR A 106 -0.19 -10.31 6.00
C THR A 106 1.13 -10.10 5.27
N TYR A 107 2.23 -10.28 6.00
CA TYR A 107 3.59 -10.25 5.47
C TYR A 107 4.27 -11.58 5.77
N TRP A 108 4.89 -12.15 4.75
CA TRP A 108 5.77 -13.31 4.86
C TRP A 108 7.17 -12.91 4.45
N THR A 109 8.18 -13.45 5.12
CA THR A 109 9.58 -13.21 4.76
C THR A 109 10.47 -14.39 5.15
N THR A 110 11.56 -14.55 4.41
CA THR A 110 12.68 -15.44 4.74
C THR A 110 13.88 -14.67 5.30
N ASN A 111 13.74 -13.36 5.49
CA ASN A 111 14.79 -12.49 6.01
C ASN A 111 14.81 -12.49 7.55
N TYR A 112 16.00 -12.25 8.10
CA TYR A 112 16.22 -12.15 9.55
C TYR A 112 16.02 -10.72 10.08
N ASP A 113 16.21 -9.69 9.24
CA ASP A 113 16.11 -8.26 9.59
C ASP A 113 14.71 -7.84 10.07
N THR A 114 14.62 -6.67 10.70
CA THR A 114 13.38 -6.13 11.30
C THR A 114 12.69 -5.04 10.46
N LEU A 115 13.08 -4.85 9.20
CA LEU A 115 12.68 -3.66 8.43
C LEU A 115 11.16 -3.54 8.22
N ILE A 116 10.45 -4.66 8.06
CA ILE A 116 9.01 -4.67 7.83
C ILE A 116 8.27 -4.24 9.09
N GLU A 117 8.57 -4.86 10.23
CA GLU A 117 7.96 -4.54 11.52
C GLU A 117 8.33 -3.15 12.00
N ASP A 118 9.52 -2.66 11.69
CA ASP A 118 9.92 -1.29 12.04
C ASP A 118 9.22 -0.24 11.17
N ALA A 119 9.02 -0.51 9.87
CA ALA A 119 8.19 0.35 9.02
C ALA A 119 6.73 0.42 9.50
N LEU A 120 6.18 -0.71 9.94
CA LEU A 120 4.84 -0.78 10.53
C LEU A 120 4.77 0.04 11.83
N LYS A 121 5.73 -0.14 12.75
CA LYS A 121 5.80 0.63 14.01
C LYS A 121 5.93 2.13 13.77
N GLN A 122 6.74 2.56 12.80
CA GLN A 122 6.90 3.99 12.43
C GLN A 122 5.58 4.65 12.00
N LEU A 123 4.64 3.88 11.47
CA LEU A 123 3.30 4.34 11.09
C LEU A 123 2.23 4.02 12.14
N HIS A 124 2.64 3.72 13.39
CA HIS A 124 1.77 3.33 14.49
C HIS A 124 0.89 2.10 14.19
N ARG A 125 1.31 1.25 13.25
CA ARG A 125 0.67 -0.04 12.96
C ARG A 125 1.38 -1.11 13.76
N LYS A 126 0.72 -1.63 14.79
CA LYS A 126 1.29 -2.65 15.68
C LYS A 126 1.49 -3.99 14.93
N PRO A 127 2.72 -4.48 14.73
CA PRO A 127 2.94 -5.79 14.11
C PRO A 127 2.77 -6.93 15.12
N ASP A 128 2.32 -8.08 14.65
CA ASP A 128 2.41 -9.36 15.34
C ASP A 128 3.47 -10.22 14.64
N VAL A 129 4.69 -10.23 15.19
CA VAL A 129 5.83 -10.91 14.58
C VAL A 129 5.85 -12.38 15.01
N LYS A 130 5.91 -13.28 14.04
CA LYS A 130 5.92 -14.73 14.20
C LYS A 130 7.21 -15.29 13.59
N HIS A 131 8.22 -15.50 14.43
CA HIS A 131 9.50 -16.10 14.04
C HIS A 131 9.74 -17.47 14.69
N GLU A 132 8.85 -17.90 15.61
CA GLU A 132 8.88 -19.23 16.23
C GLU A 132 7.50 -19.92 16.16
N VAL A 133 7.50 -21.26 16.08
CA VAL A 133 6.25 -22.05 16.01
C VAL A 133 5.36 -21.82 17.22
N LYS A 134 5.93 -21.68 18.42
CA LYS A 134 5.18 -21.43 19.66
C LYS A 134 4.40 -20.12 19.65
N GLN A 135 4.74 -19.18 18.78
CA GLN A 135 4.07 -17.88 18.67
C GLN A 135 2.81 -17.94 17.78
N LEU A 136 2.70 -18.94 16.89
CA LEU A 136 1.60 -19.05 15.92
C LEU A 136 0.20 -19.14 16.57
N PRO A 137 0.00 -19.87 17.70
CA PRO A 137 -1.31 -19.94 18.36
C PRO A 137 -1.71 -18.64 19.07
N HIS A 138 -0.76 -17.75 19.37
CA HIS A 138 -1.02 -16.53 20.12
C HIS A 138 -1.33 -15.36 19.19
N THR A 139 -2.18 -14.43 19.63
CA THR A 139 -2.48 -13.21 18.89
C THR A 139 -2.08 -12.00 19.71
N VAL A 140 -1.27 -11.11 19.14
CA VAL A 140 -0.93 -9.84 19.77
C VAL A 140 -2.18 -8.94 19.77
N PRO A 141 -2.64 -8.43 20.93
CA PRO A 141 -3.80 -7.55 21.00
C PRO A 141 -3.60 -6.27 20.17
N ASN A 142 -4.65 -5.84 19.46
CA ASN A 142 -4.67 -4.66 18.60
C ASN A 142 -3.66 -4.68 17.43
N ARG A 143 -3.18 -5.88 17.02
CA ARG A 143 -2.31 -6.01 15.84
C ARG A 143 -2.98 -5.45 14.59
N LYS A 144 -2.19 -4.82 13.73
CA LYS A 144 -2.61 -4.25 12.44
C LYS A 144 -2.04 -5.01 11.24
N ALA A 145 -1.07 -5.89 11.49
CA ALA A 145 -0.52 -6.82 10.52
C ALA A 145 0.19 -7.97 11.25
N VAL A 146 0.29 -9.12 10.60
CA VAL A 146 1.10 -10.26 11.03
C VAL A 146 2.33 -10.35 10.13
N VAL A 147 3.51 -10.53 10.73
CA VAL A 147 4.79 -10.69 10.01
C VAL A 147 5.33 -12.08 10.32
N TYR A 148 5.20 -13.00 9.38
CA TYR A 148 5.72 -14.36 9.48
C TYR A 148 7.15 -14.42 8.95
N LYS A 149 8.10 -14.77 9.83
CA LYS A 149 9.53 -14.89 9.51
C LYS A 149 9.89 -16.37 9.51
N MET A 150 9.94 -16.97 8.32
CA MET A 150 10.08 -18.43 8.17
C MET A 150 11.42 -18.96 8.65
N HIS A 151 12.47 -18.15 8.55
CA HIS A 151 13.83 -18.58 8.85
C HIS A 151 14.35 -18.10 10.21
N GLY A 152 13.48 -17.52 11.03
CA GLY A 152 13.85 -16.96 12.33
C GLY A 152 14.06 -15.45 12.29
N ASP A 153 14.77 -14.95 13.28
CA ASP A 153 14.88 -13.53 13.58
C ASP A 153 16.30 -13.18 14.02
N VAL A 154 16.78 -11.99 13.65
CA VAL A 154 18.14 -11.55 13.97
C VAL A 154 18.42 -11.51 15.48
N HIS A 155 17.41 -11.21 16.31
CA HIS A 155 17.57 -11.20 17.77
C HIS A 155 17.54 -12.60 18.39
N HIS A 156 17.23 -13.63 17.60
CA HIS A 156 17.19 -15.04 18.01
C HIS A 156 18.01 -15.92 17.05
N PRO A 157 19.31 -15.65 16.87
CA PRO A 157 20.15 -16.32 15.87
C PRO A 157 20.36 -17.81 16.16
N ALA A 158 20.13 -18.24 17.41
CA ALA A 158 20.17 -19.65 17.79
C ALA A 158 19.15 -20.50 17.02
N ASP A 159 18.00 -19.91 16.69
CA ASP A 159 16.86 -20.54 16.04
C ASP A 159 16.85 -20.34 14.51
N ALA A 160 17.89 -19.69 13.96
CA ALA A 160 17.94 -19.35 12.54
C ALA A 160 18.03 -20.60 11.63
N ILE A 161 17.20 -20.64 10.58
CA ILE A 161 17.24 -21.66 9.53
C ILE A 161 18.26 -21.23 8.48
N ILE A 162 19.37 -21.97 8.37
CA ILE A 162 20.48 -21.61 7.47
C ILE A 162 21.25 -22.80 6.90
N THR A 163 21.40 -23.88 7.65
CA THR A 163 22.15 -25.06 7.21
C THR A 163 21.25 -26.06 6.49
N LYS A 164 21.85 -26.94 5.69
CA LYS A 164 21.12 -28.03 5.01
C LYS A 164 20.31 -28.88 6.00
N ASP A 165 20.89 -29.22 7.15
CA ASP A 165 20.20 -29.96 8.21
C ASP A 165 18.95 -29.22 8.72
N HIS A 166 18.98 -27.88 8.81
CA HIS A 166 17.81 -27.09 9.21
C HIS A 166 16.71 -27.16 8.14
N PHE A 167 17.06 -27.03 6.86
CA PHE A 167 16.09 -27.13 5.75
C PHE A 167 15.48 -28.53 5.65
N GLU A 168 16.28 -29.60 5.79
CA GLU A 168 15.78 -30.98 5.75
C GLU A 168 14.83 -31.30 6.90
N LYS A 169 15.09 -30.75 8.10
CA LYS A 169 14.21 -30.90 9.27
C LYS A 169 13.06 -29.90 9.30
N TYR A 170 12.97 -28.95 8.36
CA TYR A 170 11.99 -27.87 8.38
C TYR A 170 10.56 -28.40 8.33
N SER A 171 10.30 -29.45 7.54
CA SER A 171 8.96 -30.06 7.46
C SER A 171 8.51 -30.73 8.75
N LEU A 172 9.43 -31.03 9.68
CA LEU A 172 9.13 -31.61 10.99
C LEU A 172 9.04 -30.52 12.07
N THR A 173 10.00 -29.60 12.05
CA THR A 173 10.16 -28.59 13.11
C THR A 173 9.28 -27.35 12.89
N HIS A 174 8.99 -27.00 11.63
CA HIS A 174 8.31 -25.76 11.22
C HIS A 174 7.08 -26.04 10.32
N GLN A 175 6.52 -27.26 10.39
CA GLN A 175 5.35 -27.65 9.60
C GLN A 175 4.20 -26.65 9.73
N SER A 176 3.99 -26.09 10.93
CA SER A 176 2.92 -25.11 11.18
C SER A 176 3.09 -23.81 10.39
N PHE A 177 4.31 -23.34 10.15
CA PHE A 177 4.55 -22.21 9.24
C PHE A 177 4.18 -22.57 7.80
N ALA A 178 4.58 -23.75 7.34
CA ALA A 178 4.23 -24.22 6.00
C ALA A 178 2.70 -24.36 5.84
N THR A 179 1.99 -24.85 6.85
CA THR A 179 0.53 -24.95 6.86
C THR A 179 -0.13 -23.58 6.83
N ALA A 180 0.33 -22.63 7.65
CA ALA A 180 -0.18 -21.26 7.66
C ALA A 180 0.06 -20.57 6.30
N LEU A 181 1.25 -20.69 5.72
CA LEU A 181 1.56 -20.15 4.41
C LEU A 181 0.70 -20.76 3.30
N ASN A 182 0.45 -22.08 3.36
CA ASN A 182 -0.48 -22.73 2.42
C ASN A 182 -1.89 -22.11 2.51
N GLY A 183 -2.40 -21.89 3.73
CA GLY A 183 -3.71 -21.26 3.94
C GLY A 183 -3.78 -19.83 3.40
N ASP A 184 -2.72 -19.04 3.61
CA ASP A 184 -2.64 -17.69 3.08
C ASP A 184 -2.53 -17.69 1.55
N LEU A 185 -1.70 -18.54 0.94
CA LEU A 185 -1.57 -18.61 -0.53
C LEU A 185 -2.89 -19.04 -1.21
N LEU A 186 -3.73 -19.81 -0.52
CA LEU A 186 -5.06 -20.18 -1.03
C LEU A 186 -6.07 -19.03 -0.94
N SER A 187 -6.01 -18.24 0.14
CA SER A 187 -7.03 -17.23 0.43
C SER A 187 -6.64 -15.81 0.01
N LYS A 188 -5.35 -15.55 -0.23
CA LYS A 188 -4.79 -14.21 -0.49
C LYS A 188 -3.96 -14.16 -1.76
N THR A 189 -3.97 -13.00 -2.42
CA THR A 189 -3.13 -12.70 -3.58
C THR A 189 -1.78 -12.16 -3.12
N PHE A 190 -0.72 -12.94 -3.36
CA PHE A 190 0.64 -12.58 -3.00
C PHE A 190 1.32 -11.70 -4.04
N LEU A 191 2.10 -10.74 -3.56
CA LEU A 191 3.15 -10.04 -4.31
C LEU A 191 4.52 -10.41 -3.72
N PHE A 192 5.33 -11.11 -4.51
CA PHE A 192 6.69 -11.51 -4.18
C PHE A 192 7.69 -10.41 -4.59
N ILE A 193 8.50 -9.91 -3.66
CA ILE A 193 9.45 -8.82 -3.87
C ILE A 193 10.85 -9.22 -3.39
N GLY A 194 11.87 -9.01 -4.24
CA GLY A 194 13.26 -9.27 -3.86
C GLY A 194 13.57 -10.75 -3.62
N PHE A 195 12.84 -11.64 -4.28
CA PHE A 195 12.86 -13.07 -4.01
C PHE A 195 13.35 -13.87 -5.22
N SER A 196 14.24 -14.84 -4.99
CA SER A 196 14.92 -15.62 -6.04
C SER A 196 14.29 -16.97 -6.36
N PHE A 197 13.26 -17.40 -5.61
CA PHE A 197 12.65 -18.74 -5.72
C PHE A 197 13.61 -19.93 -5.58
N THR A 198 14.79 -19.69 -5.01
CA THR A 198 15.78 -20.73 -4.70
C THR A 198 15.53 -21.39 -3.34
N ASP A 199 14.55 -20.91 -2.58
CA ASP A 199 14.19 -21.44 -1.27
C ASP A 199 13.48 -22.81 -1.39
N PRO A 200 14.06 -23.91 -0.86
CA PRO A 200 13.47 -25.23 -0.98
C PRO A 200 12.12 -25.38 -0.24
N ASN A 201 11.94 -24.69 0.89
CA ASN A 201 10.74 -24.78 1.70
C ASN A 201 9.56 -24.11 0.99
N LEU A 202 9.77 -22.91 0.45
CA LEU A 202 8.73 -22.25 -0.35
C LEU A 202 8.45 -23.01 -1.65
N ALA A 203 9.47 -23.50 -2.35
CA ALA A 203 9.28 -24.28 -3.57
C ALA A 203 8.39 -25.51 -3.32
N ASN A 204 8.57 -26.19 -2.18
CA ASN A 204 7.73 -27.31 -1.77
C ASN A 204 6.29 -26.89 -1.53
N VAL A 205 6.06 -25.76 -0.84
CA VAL A 205 4.72 -25.20 -0.61
C VAL A 205 4.03 -24.87 -1.93
N LEU A 206 4.69 -24.14 -2.82
CA LEU A 206 4.15 -23.76 -4.14
C LEU A 206 3.85 -24.99 -5.01
N ALA A 207 4.74 -25.98 -5.02
CA ALA A 207 4.54 -27.22 -5.77
C ALA A 207 3.31 -28.00 -5.28
N ARG A 208 3.11 -28.10 -3.95
CA ARG A 208 1.94 -28.78 -3.37
C ARG A 208 0.62 -28.09 -3.69
N LEU A 209 0.62 -26.76 -3.82
CA LEU A 209 -0.57 -26.00 -4.19
C LEU A 209 -0.88 -26.15 -5.68
N SER A 210 0.13 -25.99 -6.53
CA SER A 210 0.02 -26.19 -7.97
C SER A 210 -0.50 -27.60 -8.31
N PHE A 211 0.05 -28.63 -7.67
CA PHE A 211 -0.39 -30.02 -7.89
C PHE A 211 -1.85 -30.25 -7.45
N ARG A 212 -2.27 -29.67 -6.32
CA ARG A 212 -3.61 -29.92 -5.75
C ARG A 212 -4.74 -29.20 -6.47
N PHE A 213 -4.49 -27.97 -6.94
CA PHE A 213 -5.55 -27.11 -7.47
C PHE A 213 -5.41 -26.80 -8.96
N GLY A 214 -4.24 -27.06 -9.56
CA GLY A 214 -4.00 -26.95 -11.00
C GLY A 214 -4.44 -25.59 -11.57
N GLU A 215 -5.42 -25.60 -12.46
CA GLU A 215 -5.92 -24.39 -13.10
C GLU A 215 -6.71 -23.47 -12.17
N SER A 216 -7.32 -24.02 -11.12
CA SER A 216 -8.13 -23.28 -10.13
C SER A 216 -7.27 -22.58 -9.06
N SER A 217 -5.95 -22.70 -9.12
CA SER A 217 -5.04 -21.97 -8.24
C SER A 217 -5.17 -20.46 -8.44
N ARG A 218 -5.16 -19.72 -7.33
CA ARG A 218 -5.19 -18.25 -7.32
C ARG A 218 -3.94 -17.69 -8.01
N GLN A 219 -4.13 -16.61 -8.77
CA GLN A 219 -3.04 -15.88 -9.40
C GLN A 219 -2.25 -15.07 -8.35
N HIS A 220 -0.93 -15.09 -8.44
CA HIS A 220 -0.01 -14.27 -7.64
C HIS A 220 0.94 -13.49 -8.56
N TYR A 221 1.72 -12.57 -8.00
CA TYR A 221 2.60 -11.68 -8.76
C TYR A 221 4.02 -11.66 -8.20
N CYS A 222 5.02 -11.50 -9.05
CA CYS A 222 6.40 -11.32 -8.60
C CYS A 222 7.14 -10.27 -9.43
N PHE A 223 7.88 -9.37 -8.79
CA PHE A 223 8.80 -8.48 -9.50
C PHE A 223 10.12 -9.16 -9.83
N ILE A 224 10.52 -9.11 -11.10
CA ILE A 224 11.77 -9.67 -11.59
C ILE A 224 12.49 -8.62 -12.42
N ARG A 225 13.73 -8.30 -12.06
CA ARG A 225 14.56 -7.34 -12.82
C ARG A 225 15.03 -7.98 -14.12
N ARG A 226 14.87 -7.28 -15.24
CA ARG A 226 15.39 -7.71 -16.54
C ARG A 226 16.91 -7.78 -16.49
N ILE A 227 17.44 -8.85 -17.09
CA ILE A 227 18.87 -8.99 -17.30
C ILE A 227 19.32 -7.98 -18.36
N LYS A 228 20.37 -7.21 -18.09
CA LYS A 228 20.87 -6.18 -19.02
C LYS A 228 22.10 -6.65 -19.76
N ARG A 229 22.17 -6.38 -21.07
CA ARG A 229 23.34 -6.69 -21.90
C ARG A 229 24.64 -6.11 -21.35
N SER A 230 24.58 -4.94 -20.70
CA SER A 230 25.72 -4.26 -20.09
C SER A 230 26.38 -5.03 -18.94
N GLU A 231 25.68 -6.00 -18.34
CA GLU A 231 26.19 -6.80 -17.22
C GLU A 231 27.07 -7.98 -17.66
N PHE A 232 27.19 -8.22 -18.97
CA PHE A 232 27.88 -9.38 -19.52
C PHE A 232 29.06 -8.98 -20.40
N LYS A 233 30.17 -9.72 -20.25
CA LYS A 233 31.40 -9.47 -21.02
C LYS A 233 31.21 -9.74 -22.51
N ASN A 234 30.50 -10.82 -22.86
CA ASN A 234 30.26 -11.22 -24.23
C ASN A 234 28.76 -11.43 -24.51
N LYS A 235 28.42 -11.52 -25.80
CA LYS A 235 27.04 -11.66 -26.26
C LYS A 235 26.45 -13.05 -25.94
N ALA A 236 27.27 -14.10 -25.99
CA ALA A 236 26.81 -15.47 -25.73
C ALA A 236 26.34 -15.66 -24.28
N ASP A 237 27.08 -15.14 -23.30
CA ASP A 237 26.72 -15.21 -21.89
C ASP A 237 25.42 -14.45 -21.61
N TYR A 238 25.25 -13.28 -22.24
CA TYR A 238 24.00 -12.52 -22.14
C TYR A 238 22.82 -13.29 -22.75
N GLU A 239 22.97 -13.84 -23.96
CA GLU A 239 21.90 -14.61 -24.60
C GLU A 239 21.53 -15.85 -23.79
N TYR A 240 22.51 -16.54 -23.23
CA TYR A 240 22.30 -17.66 -22.32
C TYR A 240 21.52 -17.23 -21.05
N ALA A 241 21.96 -16.14 -20.40
CA ALA A 241 21.33 -15.65 -19.18
C ALA A 241 19.90 -15.14 -19.44
N ASN A 242 19.69 -14.39 -20.53
CA ASN A 242 18.37 -13.93 -20.95
C ASN A 242 17.44 -15.12 -21.24
N ARG A 243 17.93 -16.14 -21.96
CA ARG A 243 17.16 -17.36 -22.22
C ARG A 243 16.81 -18.11 -20.93
N LYS A 244 17.73 -18.17 -19.98
CA LYS A 244 17.50 -18.77 -18.65
C LYS A 244 16.43 -17.99 -17.87
N GLN A 245 16.45 -16.66 -17.91
CA GLN A 245 15.40 -15.83 -17.29
C GLN A 245 14.04 -16.05 -17.95
N GLU A 246 13.97 -16.14 -19.29
CA GLU A 246 12.72 -16.46 -19.99
C GLU A 246 12.13 -17.80 -19.53
N LEU A 247 12.96 -18.84 -19.43
CA LEU A 247 12.55 -20.17 -18.96
C LEU A 247 12.10 -20.14 -17.49
N MET A 248 12.80 -19.40 -16.63
CA MET A 248 12.42 -19.19 -15.24
C MET A 248 11.05 -18.50 -15.12
N VAL A 249 10.82 -17.45 -15.93
CA VAL A 249 9.52 -16.75 -15.99
C VAL A 249 8.40 -17.69 -16.45
N GLN A 250 8.68 -18.60 -17.38
CA GLN A 250 7.72 -19.61 -17.81
C GLN A 250 7.44 -20.64 -16.71
N ASP A 251 8.45 -21.09 -15.97
CA ASP A 251 8.29 -22.06 -14.89
C ASP A 251 7.40 -21.50 -13.75
N LEU A 252 7.52 -20.21 -13.43
CA LEU A 252 6.66 -19.53 -12.45
C LEU A 252 5.16 -19.61 -12.79
N LYS A 253 4.79 -19.71 -14.07
CA LYS A 253 3.39 -19.87 -14.48
C LYS A 253 2.78 -21.18 -13.98
N ARG A 254 3.59 -22.23 -13.78
CA ARG A 254 3.13 -23.50 -13.20
C ARG A 254 2.59 -23.31 -11.79
N TYR A 255 3.11 -22.32 -11.06
CA TYR A 255 2.67 -21.95 -9.73
C TYR A 255 1.62 -20.84 -9.73
N LYS A 256 1.07 -20.47 -10.91
CA LYS A 256 0.20 -19.29 -11.10
C LYS A 256 0.83 -18.00 -10.57
N ILE A 257 2.15 -17.87 -10.71
CA ILE A 257 2.87 -16.63 -10.39
C ILE A 257 3.17 -15.91 -11.70
N GLN A 258 2.62 -14.71 -11.86
CA GLN A 258 2.90 -13.84 -12.98
C GLN A 258 4.13 -13.00 -12.66
N ALA A 259 5.19 -13.20 -13.44
CA ALA A 259 6.37 -12.36 -13.38
C ALA A 259 6.08 -10.99 -14.02
N LEU A 260 6.36 -9.94 -13.27
CA LEU A 260 6.29 -8.54 -13.68
C LEU A 260 7.72 -8.06 -13.87
N LEU A 261 8.11 -7.93 -15.14
CA LEU A 261 9.47 -7.55 -15.50
C LEU A 261 9.68 -6.05 -15.32
N ILE A 262 10.65 -5.68 -14.49
CA ILE A 262 11.08 -4.31 -14.21
C ILE A 262 12.47 -4.06 -14.78
N GLU A 263 12.81 -2.81 -15.08
CA GLU A 263 14.14 -2.48 -15.62
C GLU A 263 15.17 -2.36 -14.50
N GLU A 264 14.77 -1.74 -13.39
CA GLU A 264 15.60 -1.56 -12.20
C GLU A 264 14.77 -1.74 -10.91
N TYR A 265 15.44 -2.03 -9.79
CA TYR A 265 14.75 -2.23 -8.51
C TYR A 265 14.05 -0.95 -8.00
N GLU A 266 14.54 0.22 -8.40
CA GLU A 266 13.93 1.53 -8.14
C GLU A 266 12.52 1.66 -8.76
N ASP A 267 12.22 0.90 -9.82
CA ASP A 267 10.89 0.88 -10.43
C ASP A 267 9.83 0.34 -9.46
N ILE A 268 10.21 -0.57 -8.54
CA ILE A 268 9.31 -1.13 -7.53
C ILE A 268 8.68 -0.02 -6.70
N LEU A 269 9.49 0.94 -6.25
CA LEU A 269 9.00 2.07 -5.45
C LEU A 269 7.96 2.88 -6.24
N SER A 270 8.22 3.11 -7.52
CA SER A 270 7.32 3.87 -8.39
C SER A 270 6.00 3.13 -8.62
N ILE A 271 6.04 1.81 -8.79
CA ILE A 271 4.85 0.96 -8.91
C ILE A 271 4.05 0.95 -7.61
N LEU A 272 4.71 0.80 -6.45
CA LEU A 272 4.04 0.82 -5.15
C LEU A 272 3.44 2.18 -4.80
N LYS A 273 4.12 3.29 -5.14
CA LYS A 273 3.57 4.65 -5.03
C LYS A 273 2.34 4.83 -5.92
N GLU A 274 2.33 4.22 -7.10
CA GLU A 274 1.16 4.24 -7.98
C GLU A 274 0.00 3.38 -7.42
N ILE A 275 0.29 2.23 -6.80
CA ILE A 275 -0.71 1.43 -6.06
C ILE A 275 -1.29 2.25 -4.90
N GLU A 276 -0.44 2.89 -4.08
CA GLU A 276 -0.85 3.78 -2.98
C GLU A 276 -1.77 4.89 -3.51
N ARG A 277 -1.37 5.57 -4.59
CA ARG A 277 -2.14 6.64 -5.22
C ARG A 277 -3.49 6.16 -5.72
N GLN A 278 -3.55 5.03 -6.44
CA GLN A 278 -4.82 4.48 -6.95
C GLN A 278 -5.74 3.99 -5.83
N PHE A 279 -5.16 3.41 -4.77
CA PHE A 279 -5.89 3.04 -3.58
C PHE A 279 -6.52 4.28 -2.92
N GLN A 280 -5.73 5.35 -2.70
CA GLN A 280 -6.19 6.60 -2.09
C GLN A 280 -7.25 7.32 -2.93
N LYS A 281 -7.19 7.29 -4.27
CA LYS A 281 -8.18 7.92 -5.15
C LYS A 281 -9.61 7.34 -5.02
N LYS A 282 -9.75 6.16 -4.42
CA LYS A 282 -11.05 5.59 -4.06
C LYS A 282 -11.61 6.14 -2.75
N THR A 283 -10.87 7.02 -2.09
CA THR A 283 -11.26 7.70 -0.86
C THR A 283 -11.35 9.21 -1.13
N ILE A 284 -12.52 9.78 -0.86
CA ILE A 284 -12.86 11.18 -1.07
C ILE A 284 -12.90 11.88 0.28
N PHE A 285 -12.04 12.87 0.48
CA PHE A 285 -12.18 13.80 1.58
C PHE A 285 -13.17 14.90 1.19
N ILE A 286 -14.26 15.07 1.93
CA ILE A 286 -15.24 16.13 1.70
C ILE A 286 -15.00 17.26 2.70
N SER A 287 -14.58 18.41 2.18
CA SER A 287 -14.40 19.66 2.91
C SER A 287 -15.58 20.59 2.67
N GLY A 288 -16.13 21.16 3.73
CA GLY A 288 -17.21 22.13 3.61
C GLY A 288 -17.81 22.50 4.95
N SER A 289 -18.28 23.75 5.03
CA SER A 289 -19.10 24.27 6.13
C SER A 289 -20.07 25.30 5.56
N ALA A 290 -21.27 25.38 6.11
CA ALA A 290 -22.28 26.32 5.65
C ALA A 290 -23.23 26.75 6.77
N VAL A 291 -23.49 28.04 6.82
CA VAL A 291 -24.62 28.67 7.51
C VAL A 291 -25.62 29.16 6.45
N GLU A 292 -25.12 29.66 5.32
CA GLU A 292 -25.89 30.01 4.13
C GLU A 292 -25.49 29.14 2.93
N TYR A 293 -26.41 28.92 1.99
CA TYR A 293 -26.23 28.00 0.86
C TYR A 293 -26.28 28.67 -0.52
N GLY A 294 -26.17 30.00 -0.54
CA GLY A 294 -26.06 30.78 -1.78
C GLY A 294 -27.38 30.79 -2.55
N SER A 295 -27.40 30.19 -3.74
CA SER A 295 -28.61 30.09 -4.58
C SER A 295 -29.55 28.96 -4.17
N MET A 296 -29.08 28.02 -3.35
CA MET A 296 -29.92 26.94 -2.81
C MET A 296 -30.53 27.37 -1.49
N ASP A 297 -31.78 27.00 -1.24
CA ASP A 297 -32.31 27.02 0.12
C ASP A 297 -31.69 25.89 0.97
N THR A 298 -31.94 25.93 2.28
CA THR A 298 -31.40 24.94 3.22
C THR A 298 -31.81 23.51 2.86
N ASN A 299 -33.06 23.26 2.48
CA ASN A 299 -33.54 21.91 2.19
C ASN A 299 -32.91 21.38 0.90
N GLN A 300 -32.87 22.20 -0.15
CA GLN A 300 -32.22 21.87 -1.41
C GLN A 300 -30.73 21.55 -1.22
N ALA A 301 -30.03 22.32 -0.39
CA ALA A 301 -28.62 22.09 -0.12
C ALA A 301 -28.38 20.82 0.70
N GLN A 302 -29.19 20.56 1.74
CA GLN A 302 -29.09 19.31 2.49
C GLN A 302 -29.39 18.10 1.60
N GLU A 303 -30.43 18.18 0.76
CA GLU A 303 -30.79 17.12 -0.19
C GLU A 303 -29.68 16.88 -1.23
N PHE A 304 -29.07 17.95 -1.74
CA PHE A 304 -27.91 17.87 -2.63
C PHE A 304 -26.74 17.11 -1.98
N ILE A 305 -26.34 17.51 -0.77
CA ILE A 305 -25.22 16.87 -0.04
C ILE A 305 -25.54 15.41 0.28
N HIS A 306 -26.77 15.13 0.68
CA HIS A 306 -27.27 13.77 0.97
C HIS A 306 -27.18 12.88 -0.28
N LYS A 307 -27.81 13.29 -1.39
CA LYS A 307 -27.80 12.53 -2.64
C LYS A 307 -26.39 12.35 -3.19
N LEU A 308 -25.55 13.39 -3.11
CA LEU A 308 -24.15 13.31 -3.51
C LEU A 308 -23.40 12.23 -2.72
N SER A 309 -23.53 12.25 -1.39
CA SER A 309 -22.86 11.29 -0.51
C SER A 309 -23.35 9.85 -0.76
N SER A 310 -24.66 9.68 -0.94
CA SER A 310 -25.29 8.41 -1.32
C SER A 310 -24.72 7.86 -2.65
N GLU A 311 -24.58 8.71 -3.67
CA GLU A 311 -24.05 8.30 -4.98
C GLU A 311 -22.54 8.01 -4.93
N LEU A 312 -21.76 8.71 -4.10
CA LEU A 312 -20.34 8.38 -3.89
C LEU A 312 -20.17 6.98 -3.28
N ILE A 313 -20.98 6.62 -2.27
CA ILE A 313 -20.97 5.26 -1.69
C ILE A 313 -21.38 4.23 -2.75
N ARG A 314 -22.39 4.52 -3.56
CA ARG A 314 -22.85 3.65 -4.66
C ARG A 314 -21.73 3.29 -5.64
N GLU A 315 -20.85 4.25 -5.93
CA GLU A 315 -19.68 4.09 -6.79
C GLU A 315 -18.50 3.36 -6.09
N ASN A 316 -18.77 2.73 -4.94
CA ASN A 316 -17.81 2.00 -4.12
C ASN A 316 -16.62 2.88 -3.70
N LEU A 317 -16.90 4.14 -3.36
CA LEU A 317 -15.93 5.07 -2.80
C LEU A 317 -16.06 5.13 -1.28
N THR A 318 -14.98 5.52 -0.62
CA THR A 318 -14.96 5.82 0.81
C THR A 318 -15.03 7.33 1.00
N ILE A 319 -15.85 7.81 1.93
CA ILE A 319 -15.97 9.22 2.30
C ILE A 319 -15.24 9.46 3.62
N VAL A 320 -14.42 10.50 3.66
CA VAL A 320 -13.80 11.04 4.87
C VAL A 320 -14.33 12.44 5.10
N ASN A 321 -14.85 12.74 6.28
CA ASN A 321 -15.38 14.07 6.58
C ASN A 321 -15.07 14.54 8.02
N GLY A 322 -14.77 15.84 8.14
CA GLY A 322 -14.45 16.50 9.40
C GLY A 322 -15.66 16.92 10.25
N PHE A 323 -16.87 16.51 9.85
CA PHE A 323 -18.14 16.96 10.43
C PHE A 323 -18.32 18.49 10.39
N GLY A 324 -18.19 19.07 9.20
CA GLY A 324 -18.37 20.50 9.01
C GLY A 324 -19.80 20.96 9.31
N TRP A 325 -19.95 22.08 10.02
CA TRP A 325 -21.26 22.64 10.36
C TRP A 325 -22.12 22.89 9.11
N GLY A 326 -23.38 22.46 9.12
CA GLY A 326 -24.31 22.58 7.99
C GLY A 326 -24.04 21.66 6.80
N VAL A 327 -23.00 20.81 6.86
CA VAL A 327 -22.66 19.87 5.78
C VAL A 327 -22.57 18.43 6.29
N GLY A 328 -21.97 18.22 7.46
CA GLY A 328 -21.65 16.89 7.99
C GLY A 328 -22.87 15.98 8.19
N SER A 329 -23.98 16.51 8.72
CA SER A 329 -25.18 15.71 8.97
C SER A 329 -25.80 15.14 7.69
N ALA A 330 -25.90 15.94 6.61
CA ALA A 330 -26.39 15.44 5.33
C ALA A 330 -25.44 14.42 4.69
N ILE A 331 -24.12 14.58 4.85
CA ILE A 331 -23.14 13.58 4.39
C ILE A 331 -23.40 12.24 5.07
N ILE A 332 -23.55 12.25 6.40
CA ILE A 332 -23.80 11.05 7.20
C ILE A 332 -25.09 10.38 6.75
N ASN A 333 -26.18 11.14 6.67
CA ASN A 333 -27.49 10.59 6.32
C ASN A 333 -27.47 9.93 4.93
N GLY A 334 -26.90 10.61 3.93
CA GLY A 334 -26.83 10.08 2.56
C GLY A 334 -25.95 8.85 2.44
N ALA A 335 -24.80 8.85 3.13
CA ALA A 335 -23.90 7.71 3.14
C ALA A 335 -24.51 6.50 3.86
N LEU A 336 -25.07 6.69 5.06
CA LEU A 336 -25.68 5.61 5.84
C LEU A 336 -26.93 5.03 5.18
N GLU A 337 -27.77 5.86 4.55
CA GLU A 337 -28.92 5.38 3.77
C GLU A 337 -28.45 4.37 2.71
N ARG A 338 -27.45 4.73 1.90
CA ARG A 338 -26.93 3.82 0.88
C ARG A 338 -26.31 2.56 1.45
N ILE A 339 -25.57 2.67 2.57
CA ILE A 339 -24.95 1.53 3.22
C ILE A 339 -26.01 0.55 3.72
N PHE A 340 -27.08 1.06 4.35
CA PHE A 340 -28.14 0.25 4.92
C PHE A 340 -29.13 -0.30 3.88
N GLU A 341 -29.24 0.32 2.70
CA GLU A 341 -30.00 -0.23 1.57
C GLU A 341 -29.46 -1.60 1.09
N ASN A 342 -28.15 -1.83 1.16
CA ASN A 342 -27.53 -3.08 0.72
C ASN A 342 -26.21 -3.36 1.47
N GLN A 343 -26.34 -3.95 2.66
CA GLN A 343 -25.22 -4.29 3.55
C GLN A 343 -24.30 -5.40 3.00
N ASP A 344 -24.75 -6.18 2.01
CA ASP A 344 -23.89 -7.16 1.34
C ASP A 344 -22.92 -6.50 0.34
N LYS A 345 -23.29 -5.33 -0.18
CA LYS A 345 -22.51 -4.61 -1.19
C LYS A 345 -21.68 -3.46 -0.61
N TYR A 346 -22.17 -2.80 0.43
CA TYR A 346 -21.56 -1.61 1.01
C TYR A 346 -21.21 -1.82 2.48
N SER A 347 -20.22 -1.08 2.96
CA SER A 347 -19.70 -1.22 4.33
C SER A 347 -19.68 0.11 5.07
N GLU A 348 -19.92 0.07 6.38
CA GLU A 348 -19.69 1.22 7.27
C GLU A 348 -18.25 1.74 7.21
N GLU A 349 -17.28 0.89 6.85
CA GLU A 349 -15.88 1.32 6.62
C GLU A 349 -15.75 2.32 5.46
N GLN A 350 -16.78 2.47 4.61
CA GLN A 350 -16.85 3.50 3.58
C GLN A 350 -17.19 4.89 4.12
N LEU A 351 -17.55 5.05 5.40
CA LEU A 351 -17.79 6.36 6.01
C LEU A 351 -16.87 6.57 7.21
N ILE A 352 -15.91 7.49 7.08
CA ILE A 352 -14.93 7.80 8.12
C ILE A 352 -15.17 9.22 8.63
N LEU A 353 -15.70 9.31 9.84
CA LEU A 353 -15.98 10.58 10.52
C LEU A 353 -14.86 10.95 11.48
N ARG A 354 -14.43 12.20 11.38
CA ARG A 354 -13.36 12.80 12.18
C ARG A 354 -13.80 14.19 12.65
N PRO A 355 -14.80 14.29 13.55
CA PRO A 355 -15.24 15.58 14.07
C PRO A 355 -14.12 16.28 14.83
N PHE A 356 -13.97 17.58 14.58
CA PHE A 356 -12.96 18.37 15.28
C PHE A 356 -13.26 18.46 16.78
N PRO A 357 -12.25 18.30 17.67
CA PRO A 357 -12.40 18.57 19.11
C PRO A 357 -12.92 19.99 19.37
N GLN A 358 -13.89 20.15 20.25
CA GLN A 358 -14.54 21.46 20.49
C GLN A 358 -13.97 22.23 21.69
N PHE A 359 -13.35 21.52 22.64
CA PHE A 359 -12.85 22.11 23.88
C PHE A 359 -11.43 21.60 24.17
N LYS A 360 -10.59 22.46 24.75
CA LYS A 360 -9.27 22.07 25.22
C LYS A 360 -9.40 21.24 26.50
N THR A 361 -8.99 19.98 26.43
CA THR A 361 -9.02 19.06 27.59
C THR A 361 -7.63 18.55 27.98
N GLY A 362 -6.58 18.90 27.23
CA GLY A 362 -5.20 18.47 27.45
C GLY A 362 -4.17 19.60 27.38
N THR A 363 -2.89 19.23 27.33
CA THR A 363 -1.76 20.18 27.35
C THR A 363 -1.54 20.89 26.01
N LYS A 364 -1.80 20.21 24.88
CA LYS A 364 -1.70 20.77 23.53
C LYS A 364 -2.72 21.90 23.31
N LEU A 365 -2.36 22.89 22.49
CA LEU A 365 -3.31 23.92 22.07
C LEU A 365 -4.36 23.33 21.14
N LEU A 366 -5.61 23.83 21.23
CA LEU A 366 -6.72 23.35 20.39
C LEU A 366 -6.40 23.53 18.89
N THR A 367 -5.70 24.61 18.55
CA THR A 367 -5.25 24.90 17.18
C THR A 367 -4.23 23.90 16.67
N GLU A 368 -3.27 23.47 17.50
CA GLU A 368 -2.28 22.44 17.16
C GLU A 368 -2.97 21.09 16.95
N MET A 369 -3.91 20.75 17.83
CA MET A 369 -4.71 19.53 17.69
C MET A 369 -5.51 19.52 16.39
N TRP A 370 -6.16 20.63 16.03
CA TRP A 370 -6.90 20.74 14.77
C TRP A 370 -6.02 20.58 13.54
N ASP A 371 -4.80 21.12 13.59
CA ASP A 371 -3.86 21.03 12.49
C ASP A 371 -3.36 19.58 12.29
N GLU A 372 -2.93 18.93 13.37
CA GLU A 372 -2.54 17.51 13.35
C GLU A 372 -3.70 16.62 12.83
N TYR A 373 -4.91 16.85 13.34
CA TYR A 373 -6.09 16.07 12.98
C TYR A 373 -6.49 16.26 11.52
N ARG A 374 -6.38 17.49 11.00
CA ARG A 374 -6.60 17.81 9.58
C ARG A 374 -5.60 17.06 8.70
N HIS A 375 -4.31 17.11 9.04
CA HIS A 375 -3.27 16.39 8.30
C HIS A 375 -3.50 14.88 8.28
N GLN A 376 -3.87 14.27 9.41
CA GLN A 376 -4.17 12.84 9.49
C GLN A 376 -5.39 12.48 8.65
N MET A 377 -6.50 13.19 8.83
CA MET A 377 -7.75 12.93 8.10
C MET A 377 -7.57 13.05 6.58
N ILE A 378 -6.94 14.13 6.12
CA ILE A 378 -6.75 14.39 4.68
C ILE A 378 -5.80 13.36 4.05
N SER A 379 -4.80 12.87 4.80
CA SER A 379 -3.85 11.87 4.28
C SER A 379 -4.46 10.50 3.93
N MET A 380 -5.71 10.25 4.34
CA MET A 380 -6.44 9.02 4.02
C MET A 380 -7.04 9.04 2.60
N ALA A 381 -7.16 10.21 1.99
CA ALA A 381 -7.84 10.42 0.72
C ALA A 381 -6.87 10.73 -0.42
N GLY A 382 -7.28 10.44 -1.65
CA GLY A 382 -6.58 10.84 -2.88
C GLY A 382 -7.29 11.96 -3.64
N ILE A 383 -8.54 12.26 -3.26
CA ILE A 383 -9.37 13.30 -3.86
C ILE A 383 -9.95 14.16 -2.74
N ALA A 384 -9.91 15.48 -2.91
CA ALA A 384 -10.51 16.45 -1.98
C ALA A 384 -11.65 17.19 -2.68
N LEU A 385 -12.89 16.96 -2.24
CA LEU A 385 -14.10 17.60 -2.75
C LEU A 385 -14.47 18.79 -1.86
N PHE A 386 -14.65 19.98 -2.44
CA PHE A 386 -14.97 21.19 -1.69
C PHE A 386 -16.39 21.67 -1.98
N LEU A 387 -17.18 21.84 -0.92
CA LEU A 387 -18.57 22.28 -0.96
C LEU A 387 -18.75 23.52 -0.06
N PHE A 388 -19.45 24.53 -0.55
CA PHE A 388 -19.76 25.78 0.17
C PHE A 388 -18.50 26.39 0.81
N GLY A 389 -18.46 26.52 2.14
CA GLY A 389 -17.31 27.03 2.89
C GLY A 389 -17.52 28.45 3.40
N ASN A 390 -18.58 28.63 4.18
CA ASN A 390 -18.83 29.84 4.96
C ASN A 390 -19.06 29.52 6.44
N LYS A 391 -18.99 30.57 7.26
CA LYS A 391 -19.24 30.54 8.69
C LYS A 391 -19.86 31.86 9.14
N SER A 392 -20.59 31.83 10.24
CA SER A 392 -21.04 33.06 10.90
C SER A 392 -19.91 33.62 11.76
N LYS A 393 -19.62 34.91 11.60
CA LYS A 393 -18.73 35.68 12.48
C LYS A 393 -19.40 37.01 12.76
N ASP A 394 -19.63 37.30 14.03
CA ASP A 394 -20.29 38.54 14.48
C ASP A 394 -21.66 38.79 13.79
N GLY A 395 -22.40 37.70 13.53
CA GLY A 395 -23.71 37.74 12.87
C GLY A 395 -23.67 37.91 11.35
N GLN A 396 -22.49 38.02 10.74
CA GLN A 396 -22.31 38.08 9.29
C GLN A 396 -21.76 36.78 8.73
N THR A 397 -22.24 36.40 7.56
CA THR A 397 -21.72 35.25 6.81
C THR A 397 -20.44 35.64 6.09
N ILE A 398 -19.35 34.97 6.43
CA ILE A 398 -18.03 35.16 5.82
C ILE A 398 -17.48 33.83 5.30
N ASN A 399 -16.51 33.89 4.38
CA ASN A 399 -15.81 32.70 3.92
C ASN A 399 -15.07 31.99 5.07
N ALA A 400 -15.16 30.66 5.11
CA ALA A 400 -14.54 29.83 6.12
C ALA A 400 -13.06 29.57 5.80
N ASP A 401 -12.15 30.15 6.58
CA ASP A 401 -10.70 29.97 6.45
C ASP A 401 -10.27 28.51 6.63
N GLY A 402 -11.00 27.73 7.43
CA GLY A 402 -10.76 26.31 7.62
C GLY A 402 -10.80 25.50 6.31
N VAL A 403 -11.73 25.81 5.42
CA VAL A 403 -11.87 25.13 4.11
C VAL A 403 -10.68 25.43 3.20
N MET A 404 -10.15 26.66 3.20
CA MET A 404 -8.93 26.99 2.45
C MET A 404 -7.70 26.28 3.04
N LYS A 405 -7.57 26.21 4.36
CA LYS A 405 -6.49 25.44 5.01
C LYS A 405 -6.54 23.97 4.61
N GLU A 406 -7.73 23.39 4.55
CA GLU A 406 -7.94 22.01 4.08
C GLU A 406 -7.56 21.83 2.62
N PHE A 407 -7.84 22.82 1.76
CA PHE A 407 -7.33 22.84 0.39
C PHE A 407 -5.81 22.83 0.34
N ASP A 408 -5.13 23.75 1.05
CA ASP A 408 -3.67 23.84 1.00
C ASP A 408 -3.02 22.55 1.54
N VAL A 409 -3.58 21.96 2.62
CA VAL A 409 -3.13 20.65 3.14
C VAL A 409 -3.34 19.54 2.10
N ALA A 410 -4.51 19.47 1.46
CA ALA A 410 -4.81 18.48 0.43
C ALA A 410 -3.80 18.54 -0.73
N ILE A 411 -3.47 19.74 -1.21
CA ILE A 411 -2.46 19.93 -2.25
C ILE A 411 -1.07 19.50 -1.78
N SER A 412 -0.67 19.86 -0.56
CA SER A 412 0.64 19.46 0.00
C SER A 412 0.81 17.94 0.10
N LYS A 413 -0.30 17.20 0.25
CA LYS A 413 -0.35 15.74 0.32
C LYS A 413 -0.57 15.08 -1.05
N GLY A 414 -0.71 15.87 -2.11
CA GLY A 414 -0.87 15.37 -3.48
C GLY A 414 -2.28 14.92 -3.85
N LEU A 415 -3.30 15.32 -3.08
CA LEU A 415 -4.69 15.05 -3.42
C LEU A 415 -5.12 15.88 -4.63
N LEU A 416 -6.03 15.31 -5.42
CA LEU A 416 -6.66 16.01 -6.52
C LEU A 416 -7.83 16.86 -5.99
N PRO A 417 -7.77 18.20 -6.05
CA PRO A 417 -8.87 19.04 -5.60
C PRO A 417 -10.04 18.93 -6.59
N ILE A 418 -11.27 18.97 -6.12
CA ILE A 418 -12.49 19.08 -6.93
C ILE A 418 -13.39 20.10 -6.23
N PRO A 419 -13.25 21.39 -6.53
CA PRO A 419 -14.12 22.42 -5.96
C PRO A 419 -15.43 22.53 -6.74
N VAL A 420 -16.56 22.43 -6.05
CA VAL A 420 -17.89 22.61 -6.65
C VAL A 420 -18.27 24.10 -6.57
N GLY A 421 -17.71 24.91 -7.47
CA GLY A 421 -17.86 26.38 -7.44
C GLY A 421 -19.29 26.89 -7.46
N ALA A 422 -20.23 26.11 -8.01
CA ALA A 422 -21.67 26.40 -8.01
C ALA A 422 -22.26 26.53 -6.60
N THR A 423 -21.64 25.89 -5.61
CA THR A 423 -22.01 26.01 -4.18
C THR A 423 -21.54 27.32 -3.52
N GLY A 424 -20.81 28.17 -4.24
CA GLY A 424 -20.43 29.50 -3.78
C GLY A 424 -19.31 29.51 -2.72
N TYR A 425 -19.17 30.66 -2.05
CA TYR A 425 -18.26 30.87 -0.92
C TYR A 425 -16.82 30.41 -1.16
N MET A 426 -16.15 29.82 -0.15
CA MET A 426 -14.76 29.39 -0.27
C MET A 426 -14.55 28.38 -1.39
N SER A 427 -15.51 27.48 -1.63
CA SER A 427 -15.44 26.53 -2.75
C SER A 427 -15.32 27.23 -4.10
N LYS A 428 -16.02 28.35 -4.29
CA LYS A 428 -15.90 29.18 -5.51
C LYS A 428 -14.53 29.86 -5.63
N GLU A 429 -13.96 30.35 -4.54
CA GLU A 429 -12.60 30.91 -4.55
C GLU A 429 -11.55 29.84 -4.88
N ILE A 430 -11.69 28.65 -4.30
CA ILE A 430 -10.84 27.49 -4.62
C ILE A 430 -11.02 27.09 -6.09
N TRP A 431 -12.25 27.06 -6.60
CA TRP A 431 -12.51 26.78 -8.01
C TRP A 431 -11.79 27.76 -8.94
N ARG A 432 -11.83 29.07 -8.65
CA ARG A 432 -11.10 30.08 -9.44
C ARG A 432 -9.59 29.83 -9.40
N LYS A 433 -9.04 29.55 -8.21
CA LYS A 433 -7.60 29.24 -8.02
C LYS A 433 -7.18 28.01 -8.84
N VAL A 434 -8.01 26.96 -8.82
CA VAL A 434 -7.80 25.72 -9.57
C VAL A 434 -7.95 25.94 -11.07
N ASP A 435 -8.96 26.66 -11.54
CA ASP A 435 -9.18 26.91 -12.96
C ASP A 435 -8.06 27.74 -13.61
N GLN A 436 -7.60 28.79 -12.91
CA GLN A 436 -6.49 29.64 -13.36
C GLN A 436 -5.17 28.87 -13.48
N ASN A 437 -4.98 27.84 -12.66
CA ASN A 437 -3.72 27.06 -12.60
C ASN A 437 -3.99 25.56 -12.78
N PHE A 438 -4.89 25.19 -13.70
CA PHE A 438 -5.40 23.82 -13.83
C PHE A 438 -4.29 22.77 -13.97
N ASP A 439 -3.29 23.05 -14.81
CA ASP A 439 -2.19 22.13 -15.10
C ASP A 439 -1.23 21.94 -13.90
N VAL A 440 -1.26 22.84 -12.92
CA VAL A 440 -0.51 22.70 -11.66
C VAL A 440 -1.14 21.62 -10.79
N TYR A 441 -2.47 21.55 -10.78
CA TYR A 441 -3.24 20.61 -9.94
C TYR A 441 -3.50 19.27 -10.63
N TYR A 442 -3.71 19.26 -11.95
CA TYR A 442 -3.98 18.06 -12.73
C TYR A 442 -2.86 17.82 -13.74
N LYS A 443 -1.93 16.93 -13.38
CA LYS A 443 -0.76 16.60 -14.22
C LYS A 443 -1.03 15.55 -15.30
N ASP A 444 -2.19 14.90 -15.24
CA ASP A 444 -2.56 13.86 -16.20
C ASP A 444 -3.11 14.49 -17.49
N THR A 445 -2.46 14.20 -18.62
CA THR A 445 -2.87 14.72 -19.94
C THR A 445 -4.32 14.40 -20.30
N ALA A 446 -4.86 13.26 -19.86
CA ALA A 446 -6.26 12.92 -20.11
C ALA A 446 -7.21 13.82 -19.30
N LEU A 447 -6.84 14.19 -18.07
CA LEU A 447 -7.61 15.13 -17.25
C LEU A 447 -7.53 16.55 -17.81
N ILE A 448 -6.35 17.00 -18.23
CA ILE A 448 -6.14 18.30 -18.88
C ILE A 448 -7.03 18.44 -20.12
N ARG A 449 -7.06 17.42 -20.99
CA ARG A 449 -7.94 17.41 -22.18
C ARG A 449 -9.43 17.49 -21.84
N ASN A 450 -9.83 17.12 -20.63
CA ASN A 450 -11.20 17.16 -20.15
C ASN A 450 -11.47 18.36 -19.22
N LYS A 451 -10.61 19.39 -19.21
CA LYS A 451 -10.76 20.61 -18.37
C LYS A 451 -12.17 21.20 -18.43
N ALA A 452 -12.78 21.24 -19.61
CA ALA A 452 -14.14 21.76 -19.80
C ALA A 452 -15.17 21.16 -18.82
N LYS A 453 -15.09 19.85 -18.53
CA LYS A 453 -15.99 19.17 -17.58
C LYS A 453 -15.84 19.70 -16.16
N PHE A 454 -14.63 20.07 -15.75
CA PHE A 454 -14.37 20.67 -14.43
C PHE A 454 -14.90 22.10 -14.35
N MET A 455 -14.92 22.81 -15.49
CA MET A 455 -15.44 24.18 -15.53
C MET A 455 -16.96 24.22 -15.32
N GLU A 456 -17.66 23.18 -15.76
CA GLU A 456 -19.10 23.00 -15.55
C GLU A 456 -19.51 22.90 -14.06
N LEU A 457 -18.57 22.70 -13.14
CA LEU A 457 -18.84 22.68 -11.70
C LEU A 457 -19.08 24.06 -11.09
N ASN A 458 -18.88 25.15 -11.83
CA ASN A 458 -19.13 26.54 -11.38
C ASN A 458 -20.43 27.14 -11.94
N ASP A 459 -21.23 26.34 -12.63
CA ASP A 459 -22.54 26.74 -13.15
C ASP A 459 -23.58 26.82 -12.01
N ASN A 460 -23.84 28.03 -11.52
CA ASN A 460 -24.74 28.31 -10.40
C ASN A 460 -26.24 28.22 -10.76
N LEU A 461 -26.57 28.04 -12.03
CA LEU A 461 -27.93 27.79 -12.53
C LEU A 461 -28.19 26.30 -12.76
N CYS A 462 -27.19 25.46 -12.55
CA CYS A 462 -27.30 24.01 -12.73
C CYS A 462 -28.21 23.40 -11.65
N LEU A 463 -29.10 22.49 -12.06
CA LEU A 463 -29.92 21.72 -11.14
C LEU A 463 -29.03 20.82 -10.26
N PRO A 464 -29.33 20.65 -8.95
CA PRO A 464 -28.55 19.83 -8.04
C PRO A 464 -28.25 18.41 -8.55
N GLU A 465 -29.22 17.73 -9.18
CA GLU A 465 -29.06 16.38 -9.72
C GLU A 465 -28.03 16.32 -10.85
N VAL A 466 -28.01 17.35 -11.70
CA VAL A 466 -27.05 17.45 -12.80
C VAL A 466 -25.65 17.73 -12.25
N LEU A 467 -25.55 18.57 -11.22
CA LEU A 467 -24.30 18.87 -10.54
C LEU A 467 -23.70 17.62 -9.86
N ILE A 468 -24.53 16.80 -9.19
CA ILE A 468 -24.11 15.51 -8.62
C ILE A 468 -23.53 14.61 -9.71
N LYS A 469 -24.25 14.46 -10.82
CA LYS A 469 -23.79 13.64 -11.95
C LYS A 469 -22.45 14.13 -12.49
N ARG A 470 -22.27 15.44 -12.67
CA ARG A 470 -21.00 16.05 -13.10
C ARG A 470 -19.86 15.73 -12.14
N VAL A 471 -20.08 15.86 -10.83
CA VAL A 471 -19.08 15.51 -9.80
C VAL A 471 -18.69 14.03 -9.89
N VAL A 472 -19.68 13.13 -9.96
CA VAL A 472 -19.45 11.68 -10.05
C VAL A 472 -18.72 11.31 -11.34
N ASP A 473 -19.08 11.91 -12.48
CA ASP A 473 -18.43 11.66 -13.77
C ASP A 473 -16.97 12.14 -13.78
N ILE A 474 -16.67 13.27 -13.12
CA ILE A 474 -15.29 13.74 -12.92
C ILE A 474 -14.52 12.77 -12.03
N ILE A 475 -15.09 12.30 -10.92
CA ILE A 475 -14.43 11.34 -10.03
C ILE A 475 -14.17 10.02 -10.75
N LYS A 476 -15.10 9.56 -11.60
CA LYS A 476 -14.91 8.40 -12.48
C LYS A 476 -13.77 8.63 -13.46
N LEU A 477 -13.68 9.81 -14.07
CA LEU A 477 -12.60 10.18 -14.97
C LEU A 477 -11.23 10.18 -14.25
N VAL A 478 -11.18 10.68 -13.02
CA VAL A 478 -9.96 10.69 -12.18
C VAL A 478 -9.53 9.27 -11.77
N ASN A 479 -10.48 8.36 -11.65
CA ASN A 479 -10.29 6.97 -11.25
C ASN A 479 -10.08 5.99 -12.43
N LYS A 480 -10.15 6.47 -13.67
CA LYS A 480 -9.67 5.75 -14.85
C LYS A 480 -8.15 5.86 -14.94
#